data_AF-A0A6J5Z7S3-F1
#
_entry.id   AF-A0A6J5Z7S3-F1
#
_cell.length_a   1.000
_cell.length_b   1.000
_cell.length_c   1.000
_cell.angle_alpha   90.00
_cell.angle_beta   90.00
_cell.angle_gamma   90.00
#
_symmetry.space_group_name_H-M   'P 1'
#
loop_
_entity.id
_entity.type
_entity.pdbx_description
1 polymer ?
#
loop_
_entity_poly.entity_id
_entity_poly.type
_entity_poly.pdbx_seq_one_letter_code
_entity_poly.pdbx_strand_id
1 'polypeptide(L)'
;MVMLVDDLGLRSITAIFLMITAIIISRRFKSWRPINLSILSLVLLNLVVGASKLLFGRSKPSSGFDLVFTDSGLSYPSGHAANAVLTWGIMAYLIFRYSHKEPFEGLRLTWFVSIITTGVCLASLYRNTHWFSDLLGGLFIGSALLVLIIAIDRSISSNRQPS
;
A
#
# COMPACT_ATOMS: atom_id res chain seq x y z
N MET A 1 13.33 -2.08 -17.66
CA MET A 1 12.49 -3.05 -16.91
C MET A 1 12.39 -2.71 -15.43
N VAL A 2 13.48 -2.42 -14.72
CA VAL A 2 13.45 -2.11 -13.26
C VAL A 2 12.65 -0.85 -12.91
N MET A 3 12.67 0.19 -13.75
CA MET A 3 11.85 1.40 -13.54
C MET A 3 10.34 1.07 -13.51
N LEU A 4 9.86 0.30 -14.48
CA LEU A 4 8.45 -0.13 -14.57
C LEU A 4 7.99 -0.93 -13.35
N VAL A 5 8.87 -1.74 -12.75
CA VAL A 5 8.52 -2.52 -11.56
C VAL A 5 8.42 -1.63 -10.33
N ASP A 6 9.32 -0.66 -10.19
CA ASP A 6 9.26 0.30 -9.10
C ASP A 6 8.06 1.27 -9.23
N ASP A 7 7.65 1.58 -10.46
CA ASP A 7 6.46 2.38 -10.75
C ASP A 7 5.18 1.75 -10.16
N LEU A 8 5.15 0.43 -9.94
CA LEU A 8 4.05 -0.25 -9.24
C LEU A 8 3.98 0.08 -7.74
N GLY A 9 4.99 0.74 -7.19
CA GLY A 9 4.99 1.36 -5.85
C GLY A 9 4.66 2.86 -5.88
N LEU A 10 4.55 3.49 -7.06
CA LEU A 10 4.21 4.90 -7.15
C LEU A 10 2.78 5.12 -6.69
N ARG A 11 2.60 6.13 -5.83
CA ARG A 11 1.29 6.49 -5.27
C ARG A 11 0.26 6.76 -6.36
N SER A 12 0.62 7.50 -7.40
CA SER A 12 -0.31 7.89 -8.46
C SER A 12 -0.84 6.66 -9.21
N ILE A 13 0.06 5.73 -9.55
CA ILE A 13 -0.30 4.52 -10.30
C ILE A 13 -1.16 3.60 -9.44
N THR A 14 -0.69 3.29 -8.24
CA THR A 14 -1.42 2.42 -7.30
C THR A 14 -2.79 2.99 -6.90
N ALA A 15 -2.89 4.30 -6.68
CA ALA A 15 -4.15 4.97 -6.37
C ALA A 15 -5.15 4.89 -7.54
N ILE A 16 -4.69 5.04 -8.79
CA ILE A 16 -5.57 4.92 -9.97
C ILE A 16 -6.16 3.51 -10.04
N PHE A 17 -5.33 2.46 -9.93
CA PHE A 17 -5.80 1.08 -9.97
C PHE A 17 -6.76 0.75 -8.83
N LEU A 18 -6.43 1.18 -7.61
CA LEU A 18 -7.29 1.01 -6.45
C LEU A 18 -8.63 1.72 -6.66
N MET A 19 -8.60 2.95 -7.16
CA MET A 19 -9.81 3.76 -7.30
C MET A 19 -10.72 3.27 -8.42
N ILE A 20 -10.15 2.83 -9.55
CA ILE A 20 -10.91 2.17 -10.62
C ILE A 20 -11.60 0.91 -10.07
N THR A 21 -10.85 0.05 -9.37
CA THR A 21 -11.41 -1.17 -8.77
C THR A 21 -12.54 -0.85 -7.79
N ALA A 22 -12.32 0.12 -6.90
CA ALA A 22 -13.30 0.53 -5.92
C ALA A 22 -14.57 1.13 -6.57
N ILE A 23 -14.43 1.94 -7.63
CA ILE A 23 -15.59 2.48 -8.38
C ILE A 23 -16.37 1.36 -9.07
N ILE A 24 -15.70 0.40 -9.71
CA ILE A 24 -16.36 -0.73 -10.37
C ILE A 24 -17.16 -1.55 -9.36
N ILE A 25 -16.55 -1.91 -8.21
CA ILE A 25 -17.22 -2.65 -7.14
C ILE A 25 -18.36 -1.82 -6.54
N SER A 26 -18.12 -0.53 -6.29
CA SER A 26 -19.11 0.39 -5.73
C SER A 26 -20.37 0.49 -6.61
N ARG A 27 -20.19 0.61 -7.93
CA ARG A 27 -21.30 0.62 -8.90
C ARG A 27 -22.03 -0.71 -8.96
N ARG A 28 -21.29 -1.83 -8.99
CA ARG A 28 -21.87 -3.18 -9.08
C ARG A 28 -22.72 -3.54 -7.86
N PHE A 29 -22.26 -3.19 -6.67
CA PHE A 29 -22.91 -3.54 -5.39
C PHE A 29 -23.71 -2.37 -4.77
N LYS A 30 -23.85 -1.25 -5.50
CA LYS A 30 -24.56 -0.02 -5.05
C LYS A 30 -24.17 0.39 -3.61
N SER A 31 -22.87 0.36 -3.32
CA SER A 31 -22.32 0.63 -1.99
C SER A 31 -21.15 1.61 -2.08
N TRP A 32 -21.13 2.63 -1.22
CA TRP A 32 -20.04 3.62 -1.16
C TRP A 32 -18.82 3.14 -0.36
N ARG A 33 -18.94 1.99 0.33
CA ARG A 33 -17.86 1.45 1.20
C ARG A 33 -16.52 1.23 0.49
N PRO A 34 -16.47 0.60 -0.71
CA PRO A 34 -15.19 0.39 -1.40
C PRO A 34 -14.44 1.70 -1.66
N ILE A 35 -15.18 2.75 -2.00
CA ILE A 35 -14.62 4.09 -2.25
C ILE A 35 -14.12 4.69 -0.93
N ASN A 36 -14.95 4.66 0.13
CA ASN A 36 -14.57 5.20 1.43
C ASN A 36 -13.32 4.53 2.00
N LEU A 37 -13.21 3.20 1.91
CA LEU A 37 -12.03 2.46 2.37
C LEU A 37 -10.78 2.80 1.56
N SER A 38 -10.92 2.99 0.25
CA SER A 38 -9.81 3.36 -0.62
C SER A 38 -9.34 4.78 -0.38
N ILE A 39 -10.26 5.72 -0.14
CA ILE A 39 -9.90 7.10 0.22
C ILE A 39 -9.23 7.09 1.60
N LEU A 40 -9.81 6.38 2.58
CA LEU A 40 -9.26 6.26 3.92
C LEU A 40 -7.83 5.69 3.89
N SER A 41 -7.58 4.66 3.08
CA SER A 41 -6.25 4.07 2.96
C SER A 41 -5.23 5.04 2.38
N LEU A 42 -5.58 5.77 1.32
CA LEU A 42 -4.70 6.76 0.70
C LEU A 42 -4.39 7.93 1.65
N VAL A 43 -5.38 8.41 2.40
CA VAL A 43 -5.23 9.49 3.38
C VAL A 43 -4.36 9.05 4.55
N LEU A 44 -4.68 7.91 5.18
CA LEU A 44 -3.90 7.38 6.31
C LEU A 44 -2.45 7.11 5.91
N LEU A 45 -2.23 6.53 4.74
CA LEU A 45 -0.88 6.28 4.25
C LEU A 45 -0.09 7.57 4.06
N ASN A 46 -0.71 8.60 3.47
CA ASN A 46 -0.06 9.89 3.28
C ASN A 46 0.27 10.57 4.62
N LEU A 47 -0.66 10.53 5.57
CA LEU A 47 -0.44 11.09 6.91
C LEU A 47 0.67 10.34 7.64
N VAL A 48 0.62 9.02 7.72
CA VAL A 48 1.58 8.22 8.50
C VAL A 48 2.97 8.22 7.85
N VAL A 49 3.07 7.96 6.54
CA VAL A 49 4.36 7.97 5.83
C VAL A 49 4.91 9.40 5.74
N GLY A 50 4.05 10.38 5.46
CA GLY A 50 4.45 11.79 5.38
C GLY A 50 4.94 12.33 6.72
N ALA A 51 4.19 12.12 7.80
CA ALA A 51 4.61 12.51 9.14
C ALA A 51 5.88 11.78 9.57
N SER A 52 5.99 10.47 9.33
CA SER A 52 7.21 9.71 9.65
C SER A 52 8.43 10.27 8.93
N LYS A 53 8.30 10.64 7.64
CA LYS A 53 9.40 11.24 6.89
C LYS A 53 9.89 12.56 7.50
N LEU A 54 8.96 13.42 7.91
CA LEU A 54 9.28 14.68 8.57
C LEU A 54 9.91 14.49 9.96
N LEU A 55 9.51 13.43 10.68
CA LEU A 55 10.03 13.12 12.01
C LEU A 55 11.45 12.53 11.98
N PHE A 56 11.74 11.63 11.03
CA PHE A 56 13.02 10.91 11.01
C PHE A 56 14.10 11.61 10.19
N GLY A 57 13.75 12.39 9.16
CA GLY A 57 14.74 13.19 8.44
C GLY A 57 15.88 12.37 7.80
N ARG A 58 15.65 11.13 7.36
CA ARG A 58 16.75 10.23 6.94
C ARG A 58 17.23 10.50 5.51
N SER A 59 18.55 10.57 5.31
CA SER A 59 19.18 10.71 4.00
C SER A 59 19.01 9.45 3.13
N LYS A 60 19.06 9.63 1.81
CA LYS A 60 18.93 8.53 0.83
C LYS A 60 20.28 7.87 0.57
N PRO A 61 20.35 6.60 0.15
CA PRO A 61 21.62 5.97 -0.21
C PRO A 61 22.36 6.72 -1.34
N SER A 62 21.63 7.42 -2.21
CA SER A 62 22.20 8.27 -3.26
C SER A 62 23.06 9.42 -2.76
N SER A 63 22.94 9.85 -1.49
CA SER A 63 23.82 10.87 -0.89
C SER A 63 25.15 10.30 -0.39
N GLY A 64 25.39 8.99 -0.54
CA GLY A 64 26.65 8.34 -0.15
C GLY A 64 26.83 8.10 1.36
N PHE A 65 26.10 8.83 2.21
CA PHE A 65 26.13 8.70 3.67
C PHE A 65 24.73 8.41 4.23
N ASP A 66 24.66 7.50 5.21
CA ASP A 66 23.45 7.15 5.96
C ASP A 66 23.33 8.03 7.22
N LEU A 67 22.67 9.18 7.07
CA LEU A 67 22.45 10.15 8.13
C LEU A 67 20.97 10.15 8.51
N VAL A 68 20.70 10.18 9.81
CA VAL A 68 19.36 10.30 10.40
C VAL A 68 19.23 11.69 11.01
N PHE A 69 18.02 12.26 11.07
CA PHE A 69 17.76 13.64 11.55
C PHE A 69 18.42 14.74 10.71
N THR A 70 18.45 14.56 9.40
CA THR A 70 18.84 15.59 8.44
C THR A 70 17.63 16.44 8.03
N ASP A 71 17.78 17.76 7.99
CA ASP A 71 16.70 18.71 7.64
C ASP A 71 16.09 18.49 6.23
N SER A 72 16.81 17.79 5.34
CA SER A 72 16.40 17.50 3.97
C SER A 72 16.17 16.01 3.67
N GLY A 73 16.29 15.13 4.67
CA GLY A 73 16.18 13.68 4.50
C GLY A 73 14.74 13.18 4.46
N LEU A 74 14.31 12.55 3.35
CA LEU A 74 12.94 12.03 3.17
C LEU A 74 12.92 10.54 2.81
N SER A 75 13.96 9.81 3.20
CA SER A 75 14.19 8.41 2.79
C SER A 75 13.40 7.40 3.62
N TYR A 76 13.34 7.59 4.94
CA TYR A 76 12.63 6.70 5.87
C TYR A 76 11.25 7.24 6.24
N PRO A 77 10.18 6.42 6.23
CA PRO A 77 10.07 5.08 5.65
C PRO A 77 9.86 5.11 4.12
N SER A 78 10.09 3.98 3.45
CA SER A 78 9.86 3.87 2.00
C SER A 78 8.37 3.96 1.68
N GLY A 79 8.00 5.02 0.97
CA GLY A 79 6.65 5.20 0.46
C GLY A 79 6.28 4.16 -0.60
N HIS A 80 7.23 3.71 -1.43
CA HIS A 80 6.98 2.72 -2.48
C HIS A 80 6.58 1.37 -1.88
N ALA A 81 7.33 0.90 -0.87
CA ALA A 81 7.02 -0.34 -0.17
C ALA A 81 5.68 -0.25 0.58
N ALA A 82 5.42 0.86 1.28
CA ALA A 82 4.19 1.07 2.03
C ALA A 82 2.96 1.17 1.10
N ASN A 83 3.07 1.92 -0.01
CA ASN A 83 2.04 1.99 -1.06
C ASN A 83 1.77 0.60 -1.61
N ALA A 84 2.81 -0.15 -1.99
CA ALA A 84 2.64 -1.46 -2.62
C ALA A 84 1.85 -2.42 -1.73
N VAL A 85 2.23 -2.58 -0.45
CA VAL A 85 1.49 -3.48 0.45
C VAL A 85 0.06 -2.99 0.68
N LEU A 86 -0.12 -1.71 1.01
CA LEU A 86 -1.43 -1.22 1.43
C LEU A 86 -2.42 -1.16 0.27
N THR A 87 -2.04 -0.57 -0.86
CA THR A 87 -2.97 -0.33 -1.97
C THR A 87 -3.32 -1.63 -2.69
N TRP A 88 -2.32 -2.46 -3.04
CA TRP A 88 -2.57 -3.77 -3.64
C TRP A 88 -3.28 -4.69 -2.65
N GLY A 89 -2.97 -4.60 -1.35
CA GLY A 89 -3.65 -5.33 -0.28
C GLY A 89 -5.13 -4.96 -0.13
N ILE A 90 -5.47 -3.66 -0.12
CA ILE A 90 -6.88 -3.22 -0.06
C ILE A 90 -7.61 -3.60 -1.34
N MET A 91 -6.98 -3.45 -2.50
CA MET A 91 -7.58 -3.88 -3.77
C MET A 91 -7.90 -5.37 -3.75
N ALA A 92 -6.95 -6.20 -3.28
CA ALA A 92 -7.14 -7.63 -3.12
C ALA A 92 -8.25 -7.97 -2.11
N TYR A 93 -8.29 -7.25 -0.97
CA TYR A 93 -9.33 -7.39 0.04
C TYR A 93 -10.72 -7.08 -0.53
N LEU A 94 -10.87 -5.97 -1.27
CA LEU A 94 -12.14 -5.59 -1.89
C LEU A 94 -12.58 -6.62 -2.93
N ILE A 95 -11.67 -7.10 -3.77
CA ILE A 95 -11.99 -8.15 -4.74
C ILE A 95 -12.47 -9.41 -4.00
N PHE A 96 -11.70 -9.90 -3.04
CA PHE A 96 -12.04 -11.10 -2.27
C PHE A 96 -13.40 -10.97 -1.56
N ARG A 97 -13.63 -9.84 -0.88
CA ARG A 97 -14.85 -9.60 -0.09
C ARG A 97 -16.12 -9.54 -0.96
N TYR A 98 -16.01 -9.11 -2.22
CA TYR A 98 -17.15 -8.91 -3.10
C TYR A 98 -17.29 -9.99 -4.19
N SER A 99 -16.28 -10.81 -4.47
CA SER A 99 -16.34 -11.83 -5.54
C SER A 99 -17.11 -13.12 -5.16
N HIS A 100 -17.38 -13.40 -3.87
CA HIS A 100 -17.97 -14.69 -3.40
C HIS A 100 -17.25 -15.95 -3.87
N LYS A 101 -15.95 -15.86 -4.17
CA LYS A 101 -15.24 -17.01 -4.74
C LYS A 101 -14.49 -17.79 -3.67
N GLU A 102 -14.41 -19.09 -3.94
CA GLU A 102 -13.70 -20.14 -3.20
C GLU A 102 -12.43 -19.64 -2.48
N PRO A 103 -12.10 -20.17 -1.29
CA PRO A 103 -10.92 -19.77 -0.51
C PRO A 103 -9.60 -19.81 -1.31
N PHE A 104 -9.53 -20.64 -2.35
CA PHE A 104 -8.40 -20.71 -3.28
C PHE A 104 -8.11 -19.42 -4.05
N GLU A 105 -9.11 -18.57 -4.31
CA GLU A 105 -8.86 -17.27 -4.95
C GLU A 105 -8.24 -16.26 -3.99
N GLY A 106 -8.61 -16.31 -2.71
CA GLY A 106 -7.98 -15.48 -1.67
C GLY A 106 -6.47 -15.72 -1.59
N LEU A 107 -6.04 -16.99 -1.65
CA LEU A 107 -4.63 -17.35 -1.65
C LEU A 107 -3.89 -16.78 -2.88
N ARG A 108 -4.50 -16.84 -4.08
CA ARG A 108 -3.92 -16.27 -5.31
C ARG A 108 -3.74 -14.76 -5.21
N LEU A 109 -4.72 -14.06 -4.65
CA LEU A 109 -4.66 -12.61 -4.42
C LEU A 109 -3.56 -12.24 -3.42
N THR A 110 -3.40 -13.00 -2.34
CA THR A 110 -2.29 -12.81 -1.38
C THR A 110 -0.92 -13.03 -2.04
N TRP A 111 -0.77 -14.08 -2.86
CA TRP A 111 0.46 -14.31 -3.63
C TRP A 111 0.75 -13.16 -4.59
N PHE A 112 -0.26 -12.66 -5.30
CA PHE A 112 -0.12 -11.53 -6.21
C PHE A 112 0.39 -10.27 -5.49
N VAL A 113 -0.20 -9.90 -4.34
CA VAL A 113 0.25 -8.76 -3.53
C VAL A 113 1.69 -8.97 -3.05
N SER A 114 2.02 -10.18 -2.61
CA SER A 114 3.36 -10.53 -2.10
C SER A 114 4.43 -10.41 -3.20
N ILE A 115 4.15 -10.92 -4.40
CA ILE A 115 5.06 -10.87 -5.55
C ILE A 115 5.29 -9.43 -5.99
N ILE A 116 4.22 -8.63 -6.15
CA ILE A 116 4.36 -7.22 -6.55
C ILE A 116 5.15 -6.43 -5.50
N THR A 117 4.79 -6.57 -4.23
CA THR A 117 5.47 -5.87 -3.13
C THR A 117 6.96 -6.22 -3.09
N THR A 118 7.29 -7.51 -3.21
CA THR A 118 8.68 -7.97 -3.22
C THR A 118 9.42 -7.42 -4.43
N GLY A 119 8.79 -7.43 -5.61
CA GLY A 119 9.35 -6.83 -6.83
C GLY A 119 9.66 -5.35 -6.68
N VAL A 120 8.74 -4.57 -6.11
CA VAL A 120 8.94 -3.13 -5.82
C VAL A 120 10.11 -2.94 -4.84
N CYS A 121 10.18 -3.73 -3.77
CA CYS A 121 11.26 -3.62 -2.78
C CYS A 121 12.62 -3.93 -3.39
N LEU A 122 12.72 -4.99 -4.19
CA LEU A 122 13.95 -5.36 -4.90
C LEU A 122 14.35 -4.30 -5.93
N ALA A 123 13.39 -3.74 -6.67
CA ALA A 123 13.66 -2.66 -7.62
C ALA A 123 14.17 -1.39 -6.91
N SER A 124 13.56 -1.03 -5.77
CA SER A 124 13.99 0.09 -4.93
C SER A 124 15.40 -0.11 -4.33
N LEU A 125 15.76 -1.34 -3.93
CA LEU A 125 17.13 -1.67 -3.51
C LEU A 125 18.11 -1.56 -4.66
N TYR A 126 17.79 -2.15 -5.80
CA TYR A 126 18.66 -2.17 -6.98
C TYR A 126 18.98 -0.76 -7.48
N ARG A 127 18.02 0.18 -7.37
CA ARG A 127 18.23 1.58 -7.74
C ARG A 127 18.94 2.41 -6.67
N ASN A 128 19.31 1.83 -5.52
CA ASN A 128 19.89 2.53 -4.37
C ASN A 128 19.05 3.75 -3.94
N THR A 129 17.73 3.69 -4.12
CA THR A 129 16.83 4.81 -3.77
C THR A 129 16.47 4.79 -2.29
N HIS A 130 16.55 3.64 -1.66
CA HIS A 130 16.16 3.40 -0.27
C HIS A 130 17.11 2.41 0.39
N TRP A 131 17.36 2.60 1.68
CA TRP A 131 18.05 1.61 2.49
C TRP A 131 17.14 0.39 2.73
N PHE A 132 17.74 -0.77 3.01
CA PHE A 132 16.96 -1.98 3.32
C PHE A 132 16.02 -1.76 4.52
N SER A 133 16.47 -1.05 5.55
CA SER A 133 15.63 -0.69 6.69
C SER A 133 14.49 0.28 6.35
N ASP A 134 14.65 1.17 5.36
CA ASP A 134 13.56 2.04 4.87
C ASP A 134 12.42 1.20 4.27
N LEU A 135 12.78 0.13 3.55
CA LEU A 135 11.83 -0.78 2.93
C LEU A 135 11.11 -1.61 3.97
N LEU A 136 11.83 -2.18 4.94
CA LEU A 136 11.21 -2.90 6.05
C LEU A 136 10.25 -2.01 6.84
N GLY A 137 10.66 -0.77 7.17
CA GLY A 137 9.80 0.20 7.84
C GLY A 137 8.53 0.50 7.02
N GLY A 138 8.68 0.66 5.69
CA GLY A 138 7.55 0.82 4.78
C GLY A 138 6.61 -0.38 4.75
N LEU A 139 7.15 -1.61 4.72
CA LEU A 139 6.38 -2.84 4.76
C LEU A 139 5.59 -2.99 6.06
N PHE A 140 6.21 -2.73 7.21
CA PHE A 140 5.53 -2.80 8.51
C PHE A 140 4.41 -1.78 8.63
N ILE A 141 4.68 -0.51 8.27
CA ILE A 141 3.67 0.56 8.31
C ILE A 141 2.52 0.24 7.35
N GLY A 142 2.83 -0.14 6.10
CA GLY A 142 1.82 -0.51 5.10
C GLY A 142 0.95 -1.69 5.55
N SER A 143 1.57 -2.72 6.13
CA SER A 143 0.86 -3.91 6.64
C SER A 143 0.00 -3.57 7.86
N ALA A 144 0.51 -2.78 8.80
CA ALA A 144 -0.23 -2.36 9.99
C ALA A 144 -1.47 -1.54 9.61
N LEU A 145 -1.34 -0.60 8.67
CA LEU A 145 -2.46 0.16 8.13
C LEU A 145 -3.46 -0.73 7.40
N LEU A 146 -3.00 -1.73 6.64
CA LEU A 146 -3.87 -2.67 5.96
C LEU A 146 -4.74 -3.44 6.96
N VAL A 147 -4.12 -4.00 8.01
CA VAL A 147 -4.83 -4.72 9.08
C VAL A 147 -5.82 -3.80 9.79
N LEU A 148 -5.40 -2.57 10.12
CA LEU A 148 -6.26 -1.58 10.77
C LEU A 148 -7.51 -1.27 9.94
N ILE A 149 -7.35 -1.02 8.63
CA ILE A 149 -8.47 -0.68 7.74
C ILE A 149 -9.40 -1.88 7.55
N ILE A 150 -8.86 -3.10 7.43
CA ILE A 150 -9.67 -4.32 7.37
C ILE A 150 -10.44 -4.52 8.67
N ALA A 151 -9.82 -4.27 9.83
CA ALA A 151 -10.49 -4.35 11.12
C ALA A 151 -11.62 -3.33 11.24
N ILE A 152 -11.41 -2.10 10.76
CA ILE A 152 -12.45 -1.06 10.68
C ILE A 152 -13.58 -1.49 9.75
N ASP A 153 -13.30 -2.03 8.56
CA ASP A 153 -14.38 -2.48 7.66
C ASP A 153 -15.20 -3.62 8.27
N ARG A 154 -14.53 -4.55 8.98
CA ARG A 154 -15.18 -5.69 9.62
C ARG A 154 -16.00 -5.32 10.86
N SER A 155 -15.64 -4.25 11.57
CA SER A 155 -16.41 -3.80 12.74
C SER A 155 -17.72 -3.13 12.35
N ILE A 156 -17.83 -2.62 11.12
CA ILE A 156 -19.05 -1.95 10.65
C ILE A 156 -19.92 -2.96 9.90
N SER A 157 -21.00 -3.45 10.53
CA SER A 157 -21.98 -4.32 9.85
C SER A 157 -22.68 -3.60 8.69
N SER A 158 -22.94 -4.29 7.56
CA SER A 158 -23.79 -3.79 6.46
C SER A 158 -24.56 -4.89 5.77
N ASN A 159 -25.87 -4.69 5.64
CA ASN A 159 -26.78 -5.55 4.89
C ASN A 159 -26.53 -5.56 3.37
N ARG A 160 -25.63 -4.71 2.85
CA ARG A 160 -25.22 -4.69 1.43
C ARG A 160 -23.90 -5.41 1.19
N GLN A 161 -23.27 -5.93 2.25
CA GLN A 161 -22.15 -6.84 2.10
C GLN A 161 -22.71 -8.23 1.84
N PRO A 162 -22.18 -8.94 0.84
CA PRO A 162 -22.43 -10.37 0.79
C PRO A 162 -21.86 -11.05 2.03
N SER A 163 -22.60 -12.01 2.56
CA SER A 163 -22.24 -12.78 3.76
C SER A 163 -21.03 -13.67 3.49
#